data_AF-A0A7X7VQP4-F1
#
_entry.id   AF-A0A7X7VQP4-F1
#
_cell.length_a   1.000
_cell.length_b   1.000
_cell.length_c   1.000
_cell.angle_alpha   90.00
_cell.angle_beta   90.00
_cell.angle_gamma   90.00
#
_symmetry.space_group_name_H-M   'P 1'
#
loop_
_entity.id
_entity.type
_entity.pdbx_description
1 polymer ?
#
loop_
_entity_poly.entity_id
_entity_poly.type
_entity_poly.pdbx_seq_one_letter_code
_entity_poly.pdbx_strand_id
1 'polypeptide(L)'
;MASQEDVSRLTGDRVFAALETSPAGLTQQESESRQAHYGRNLIEATKKKSPILVFLSNFTHLMAILLWVAGIIAFVAGMPELGVAVWLVNIINGCFSFWQEYRAGKATEALKKMLPAYVNVIRDGSESKILAEDLVPGDIMLLAEGDKISADARVVRASDLQVDQSTLTGESNPVRKSADAVLEEDITAAETPNLIFAGTSVSEGNGRAVVTKIGMDTEFGKIADLTQNMDEAESPLQRQLDRLTKQVTLFALAMGLAFFLLDVLFVHNALAASFIFALGMIVAFIPEGLLPTVTLSLAMAVQRMSKRNALVKKLSSVEALGSTSVICTDKTGTLTQNEMTVNHLWTASHEYEVTGVGYAPVGDVISDGRAVKVDDDDDLRLLVVGGALCSNARLIAPETDEGRYTVLGDPTEACLLTVCKKAGIDPKDQERATPRVRELPFESRRKRMTTIHQLKEPIDGARRIAYVKGAPNEVVRLSVKIR
;
A
#
# COMPACT_ATOMS: atom_id res chain seq x y z
N MET A 1 16.11 15.39 29.52
CA MET A 1 14.82 15.09 28.85
C MET A 1 14.17 14.01 29.67
N ALA A 2 13.19 14.37 30.49
CA ALA A 2 12.47 13.43 31.35
C ALA A 2 11.93 12.28 30.48
N SER A 3 12.08 11.05 30.97
CA SER A 3 11.64 9.82 30.31
C SER A 3 10.29 10.02 29.64
N GLN A 4 10.17 9.66 28.36
CA GLN A 4 8.89 9.45 27.70
C GLN A 4 8.11 8.42 28.55
N GLU A 5 7.37 8.90 29.55
CA GLU A 5 6.23 8.18 30.08
C GLU A 5 5.42 7.81 28.85
N ASP A 6 5.14 6.52 28.69
CA ASP A 6 4.37 6.01 27.57
C ASP A 6 3.09 6.85 27.46
N VAL A 7 2.99 7.67 26.42
CA VAL A 7 1.95 8.71 26.28
C VAL A 7 0.56 8.06 26.28
N SER A 8 0.48 6.75 25.99
CA SER A 8 -0.74 5.94 26.14
C SER A 8 -1.21 5.83 27.60
N ARG A 9 -0.32 5.88 28.60
CA ARG A 9 -0.65 5.78 30.02
C ARG A 9 -1.14 7.10 30.63
N LEU A 10 -1.04 8.20 29.89
CA LEU A 10 -1.45 9.52 30.37
C LEU A 10 -2.94 9.81 30.09
N THR A 11 -3.57 10.53 31.03
CA THR A 11 -4.88 11.13 30.81
C THR A 11 -4.79 12.27 29.79
N GLY A 12 -5.88 12.55 29.08
CA GLY A 12 -5.91 13.55 27.99
C GLY A 12 -5.30 14.90 28.36
N ASP A 13 -5.57 15.42 29.56
CA ASP A 13 -5.02 16.70 30.02
C ASP A 13 -3.49 16.67 30.20
N ARG A 14 -2.93 15.53 30.64
CA ARG A 14 -1.48 15.36 30.81
C ARG A 14 -0.76 15.12 29.48
N VAL A 15 -1.45 14.63 28.46
CA VAL A 15 -0.89 14.46 27.10
C VAL A 15 -0.49 15.82 26.52
N PHE A 16 -1.33 16.85 26.69
CA PHE A 16 -1.01 18.21 26.23
C PHE A 16 0.28 18.72 26.86
N ALA A 17 0.44 18.57 28.18
CA ALA A 17 1.66 18.95 28.88
C ALA A 17 2.89 18.13 28.45
N ALA A 18 2.73 16.81 28.27
CA ALA A 18 3.82 15.92 27.89
C ALA A 18 4.34 16.16 26.46
N LEU A 19 3.46 16.58 25.54
CA LEU A 19 3.79 16.90 24.15
C LEU A 19 3.99 18.40 23.91
N GLU A 20 4.06 19.18 24.99
CA GLU A 20 4.25 20.64 25.00
C GLU A 20 3.25 21.35 24.06
N THR A 21 1.97 20.98 24.10
CA THR A 21 0.91 21.53 23.25
C THR A 21 -0.32 21.88 24.09
N SER A 22 -1.36 22.45 23.49
CA SER A 22 -2.54 22.95 24.18
C SER A 22 -3.83 22.47 23.51
N PRO A 23 -5.00 22.46 24.18
CA PRO A 23 -6.28 22.14 23.54
C PRO A 23 -6.64 23.06 22.35
N ALA A 24 -6.02 24.25 22.26
CA ALA A 24 -6.14 25.19 21.16
C ALA A 24 -5.13 24.91 20.01
N GLY A 25 -4.35 23.84 20.10
CA GLY A 25 -3.30 23.51 19.15
C GLY A 25 -2.01 24.28 19.38
N LEU A 26 -1.08 24.13 18.44
CA LEU A 26 0.17 24.89 18.37
C LEU A 26 -0.06 26.26 17.74
N THR A 27 0.78 27.23 18.11
CA THR A 27 0.86 28.48 17.35
C THR A 27 1.60 28.28 16.03
N GLN A 28 1.33 29.12 15.03
CA GLN A 28 2.05 29.06 13.76
C GLN A 28 3.58 29.16 13.96
N GLN A 29 4.04 30.01 14.88
CA GLN A 29 5.46 30.19 15.18
C GLN A 29 6.09 28.93 15.81
N GLU A 30 5.38 28.25 16.72
CA GLU A 30 5.84 26.98 17.30
C GLU A 30 5.87 25.87 16.25
N SER A 31 4.87 25.82 15.37
CA SER A 31 4.83 24.86 14.27
C SER A 31 6.04 25.01 13.35
N GLU A 32 6.41 26.24 12.98
CA GLU A 32 7.57 26.51 12.13
C GLU A 32 8.89 26.15 12.83
N SER A 33 9.01 26.49 14.12
CA SER A 33 10.16 26.11 14.95
C SER A 33 10.33 24.59 15.05
N ARG A 34 9.22 23.86 15.28
CA ARG A 34 9.23 22.39 15.31
C ARG A 34 9.51 21.80 13.95
N GLN A 35 9.01 22.39 12.87
CA GLN A 35 9.31 21.91 11.51
C GLN A 35 10.79 22.05 11.17
N ALA A 36 11.46 23.11 11.66
CA ALA A 36 12.90 23.26 11.53
C ALA A 36 13.70 22.24 12.37
N HIS A 37 13.14 21.78 13.50
CA HIS A 37 13.79 20.81 14.38
C HIS A 37 13.58 19.34 13.97
N TYR A 38 12.32 18.96 13.72
CA TYR A 38 11.90 17.59 13.40
C TYR A 38 11.89 17.29 11.90
N GLY A 39 11.90 18.32 11.05
CA GLY A 39 11.78 18.15 9.60
C GLY A 39 10.32 18.01 9.14
N ARG A 40 10.16 17.60 7.87
CA ARG A 40 8.84 17.41 7.23
C ARG A 40 8.33 16.00 7.48
N ASN A 41 7.01 15.84 7.54
CA ASN A 41 6.35 14.54 7.62
C ASN A 41 6.39 13.82 6.25
N LEU A 42 7.56 13.30 5.88
CA LEU A 42 7.80 12.62 4.63
C LEU A 42 8.50 11.29 4.88
N ILE A 43 8.08 10.27 4.13
CA ILE A 43 8.88 9.05 3.99
C ILE A 43 10.03 9.38 3.07
N GLU A 44 11.25 9.31 3.59
CA GLU A 44 12.43 9.62 2.79
C GLU A 44 12.51 8.63 1.62
N ALA A 45 12.66 9.15 0.40
CA ALA A 45 12.93 8.33 -0.76
C ALA A 45 14.44 8.14 -0.88
N THR A 46 14.87 6.91 -1.13
CA THR A 46 16.28 6.58 -1.37
C THR A 46 16.87 7.51 -2.45
N LYS A 47 18.01 8.14 -2.15
CA LYS A 47 18.65 9.12 -3.04
C LYS A 47 18.89 8.51 -4.42
N LYS A 48 18.24 9.05 -5.46
CA LYS A 48 18.55 8.68 -6.85
C LYS A 48 20.00 9.04 -7.16
N LYS A 49 20.72 8.15 -7.86
CA LYS A 49 22.04 8.47 -8.41
C LYS A 49 21.89 9.66 -9.38
N SER A 50 22.81 10.63 -9.29
CA SER A 50 22.81 11.78 -10.21
C SER A 50 22.96 11.30 -11.66
N PRO A 51 22.15 11.81 -12.62
CA PRO A 51 22.29 11.45 -14.03
C PRO A 51 23.71 11.65 -14.58
N ILE A 52 24.43 12.65 -14.05
CA ILE A 52 25.81 12.94 -14.42
C ILE A 52 26.77 11.87 -13.88
N LEU A 53 26.53 11.39 -12.65
CA LEU A 53 27.31 10.28 -12.08
C LEU A 53 27.07 8.97 -12.84
N VAL A 54 25.84 8.72 -13.29
CA VAL A 54 25.49 7.56 -14.13
C VAL A 54 26.14 7.68 -15.52
N PHE A 55 26.17 8.88 -16.11
CA PHE A 55 26.90 9.12 -17.35
C PHE A 55 28.41 8.87 -17.18
N LEU A 56 29.03 9.44 -16.14
CA LEU A 56 30.45 9.28 -15.86
C LEU A 56 30.83 7.83 -15.55
N SER A 57 29.97 7.07 -14.88
CA SER A 57 30.28 5.67 -14.55
C SER A 57 30.49 4.81 -15.79
N ASN A 58 29.79 5.11 -16.89
CA ASN A 58 29.96 4.40 -18.18
C ASN A 58 31.41 4.49 -18.73
N PHE A 59 32.19 5.50 -18.34
CA PHE A 59 33.60 5.67 -18.77
C PHE A 59 34.63 5.08 -17.78
N THR A 60 34.17 4.55 -16.64
CA THR A 60 35.04 4.04 -15.56
C THR A 60 35.05 2.52 -15.43
N HIS A 61 34.27 1.81 -16.25
CA HIS A 61 34.32 0.35 -16.28
C HIS A 61 35.66 -0.16 -16.82
N LEU A 62 36.04 -1.38 -16.42
CA LEU A 62 37.35 -1.98 -16.73
C LEU A 62 37.74 -1.86 -18.21
N MET A 63 36.81 -2.11 -19.14
CA MET A 63 37.07 -2.02 -20.58
C MET A 63 37.28 -0.58 -21.06
N ALA A 64 36.50 0.38 -20.55
CA ALA A 64 36.70 1.77 -20.86
C ALA A 64 38.08 2.26 -20.38
N ILE A 65 38.51 1.83 -19.19
CA ILE A 65 39.86 2.11 -18.67
C ILE A 65 40.94 1.50 -19.56
N LEU A 66 40.79 0.24 -19.99
CA LEU A 66 41.74 -0.42 -20.88
C LEU A 66 41.86 0.31 -22.23
N LEU A 67 40.75 0.80 -22.79
CA LEU A 67 40.74 1.58 -24.02
C LEU A 67 41.36 2.98 -23.85
N TRP A 68 41.15 3.63 -22.70
CA TRP A 68 41.86 4.87 -22.36
C TRP A 68 43.37 4.64 -22.36
N VAL A 69 43.84 3.60 -21.67
CA VAL A 69 45.26 3.23 -21.56
C VAL A 69 45.84 2.88 -22.94
N ALA A 70 45.13 2.13 -23.78
CA ALA A 70 45.61 1.80 -25.12
C ALA A 70 45.73 3.02 -26.03
N GLY A 71 44.80 3.97 -25.93
CA GLY A 71 44.94 5.23 -26.66
C GLY A 71 46.16 6.03 -26.20
N ILE A 72 46.44 6.08 -24.89
CA ILE A 72 47.66 6.70 -24.36
C ILE A 72 48.91 6.01 -24.93
N ILE A 73 48.95 4.68 -24.91
CA ILE A 73 50.07 3.88 -25.45
C ILE A 73 50.26 4.15 -26.95
N ALA A 74 49.18 4.26 -27.73
CA ALA A 74 49.23 4.62 -29.15
C ALA A 74 49.85 6.00 -29.38
N PHE A 75 49.48 7.01 -28.59
CA PHE A 75 50.09 8.34 -28.69
C PHE A 75 51.58 8.33 -28.35
N VAL A 76 51.96 7.64 -27.27
CA VAL A 76 53.37 7.49 -26.86
C VAL A 76 54.19 6.74 -27.92
N ALA A 77 53.58 5.79 -28.61
CA ALA A 77 54.22 5.00 -29.66
C ALA A 77 54.29 5.71 -31.03
N GLY A 78 53.89 6.99 -31.13
CA GLY A 78 53.94 7.76 -32.37
C GLY A 78 52.85 7.40 -33.38
N MET A 79 51.76 6.77 -32.92
CA MET A 79 50.60 6.37 -33.74
C MET A 79 49.34 7.17 -33.34
N PRO A 80 49.32 8.50 -33.56
CA PRO A 80 48.22 9.34 -33.09
C PRO A 80 46.88 8.99 -33.75
N GLU A 81 46.89 8.55 -35.01
CA GLU A 81 45.69 8.13 -35.73
C GLU A 81 44.98 6.95 -35.04
N LEU A 82 45.75 5.95 -34.60
CA LEU A 82 45.25 4.81 -33.83
C LEU A 82 44.75 5.23 -32.44
N GLY A 83 45.47 6.14 -31.77
CA GLY A 83 45.08 6.63 -30.44
C GLY A 83 43.75 7.39 -30.45
N VAL A 84 43.56 8.28 -31.44
CA VAL A 84 42.31 9.00 -31.65
C VAL A 84 41.17 8.05 -31.99
N ALA A 85 41.40 7.05 -32.86
CA ALA A 85 40.39 6.08 -33.23
C ALA A 85 39.88 5.28 -32.01
N VAL A 86 40.79 4.78 -31.17
CA VAL A 86 40.45 4.01 -29.95
C VAL A 86 39.64 4.84 -28.97
N TRP A 87 40.03 6.09 -28.71
CA TRP A 87 39.27 6.98 -27.83
C TRP A 87 37.90 7.35 -28.38
N LEU A 88 37.79 7.57 -29.69
CA LEU A 88 36.52 7.88 -30.35
C LEU A 88 35.53 6.70 -30.22
N VAL A 89 36.00 5.47 -30.41
CA VAL A 89 35.19 4.26 -30.16
C VAL A 89 34.71 4.20 -28.71
N ASN A 90 35.60 4.46 -27.74
CA ASN A 90 35.24 4.47 -26.32
C ASN A 90 34.18 5.54 -25.98
N ILE A 91 34.30 6.73 -26.57
CA ILE A 91 33.32 7.82 -26.40
C ILE A 91 31.96 7.44 -27.00
N ILE A 92 31.95 6.91 -28.23
CA ILE A 92 30.72 6.46 -28.89
C ILE A 92 30.03 5.37 -28.04
N ASN A 93 30.79 4.39 -27.55
CA ASN A 93 30.25 3.30 -26.74
C ASN A 93 29.67 3.81 -25.42
N GLY A 94 30.37 4.69 -24.70
CA GLY A 94 29.87 5.28 -23.45
C GLY A 94 28.60 6.13 -23.65
N CYS A 95 28.56 6.96 -24.70
CA CYS A 95 27.38 7.74 -25.06
C CYS A 95 26.19 6.86 -25.44
N PHE A 96 26.43 5.80 -26.23
CA PHE A 96 25.41 4.86 -26.65
C PHE A 96 24.85 4.07 -25.45
N SER A 97 25.72 3.61 -24.55
CA SER A 97 25.36 2.91 -23.31
C SER A 97 24.50 3.78 -22.39
N PHE A 98 24.91 5.03 -22.14
CA PHE A 98 24.10 5.98 -21.36
C PHE A 98 22.75 6.27 -22.01
N TRP A 99 22.70 6.46 -23.33
CA TRP A 99 21.44 6.73 -24.03
C TRP A 99 20.47 5.55 -23.95
N GLN A 100 20.96 4.33 -24.07
CA GLN A 100 20.17 3.11 -23.89
C GLN A 100 19.62 2.99 -22.47
N GLU A 101 20.46 3.21 -21.46
CA GLU A 101 20.08 3.16 -20.05
C GLU A 101 19.04 4.23 -19.71
N TYR A 102 19.25 5.47 -20.16
CA TYR A 102 18.34 6.59 -19.92
C TYR A 102 16.96 6.37 -20.57
N ARG A 103 16.93 5.80 -21.78
CA ARG A 103 15.68 5.50 -22.49
C ARG A 103 14.89 4.37 -21.82
N ALA A 104 15.57 3.38 -21.25
CA ALA A 104 14.93 2.32 -20.48
C ALA A 104 14.31 2.84 -19.16
N GLY A 105 14.97 3.79 -18.49
CA GLY A 105 14.50 4.40 -17.24
C GLY A 105 13.25 5.28 -17.37
N LYS A 106 13.06 5.97 -18.51
CA LYS A 106 11.90 6.88 -18.70
C LYS A 106 10.54 6.18 -18.74
N ALA A 107 10.48 4.91 -19.14
CA ALA A 107 9.23 4.18 -19.25
C ALA A 107 8.56 3.90 -17.88
N THR A 108 9.34 3.84 -16.80
CA THR A 108 8.86 3.58 -15.43
C THR A 108 8.59 4.87 -14.64
N GLU A 109 9.18 6.00 -15.02
CA GLU A 109 9.08 7.27 -14.28
C GLU A 109 7.77 8.04 -14.55
N ALA A 110 7.16 7.85 -15.73
CA ALA A 110 5.90 8.51 -16.12
C ALA A 110 4.69 8.13 -15.24
N LEU A 111 4.83 7.09 -14.40
CA LEU A 111 3.75 6.56 -13.56
C LEU A 111 3.74 7.10 -12.11
N LYS A 112 4.75 7.90 -11.70
CA LYS A 112 4.98 8.25 -10.28
C LYS A 112 4.40 9.59 -9.79
N LYS A 113 3.67 10.35 -10.62
CA LYS A 113 3.10 11.64 -10.20
C LYS A 113 1.63 11.50 -9.84
N MET A 114 1.32 11.34 -8.55
CA MET A 114 -0.04 11.59 -8.06
C MET A 114 -0.05 12.34 -6.72
N LEU A 115 -0.82 13.44 -6.78
CA LEU A 115 -1.56 14.24 -5.82
C LEU A 115 -1.00 14.46 -4.38
N PRO A 116 -0.95 15.73 -3.93
CA PRO A 116 -0.66 16.07 -2.54
C PRO A 116 -1.81 15.65 -1.60
N ALA A 117 -1.46 15.14 -0.42
CA ALA A 117 -2.40 14.81 0.66
C ALA A 117 -2.52 15.98 1.64
N TYR A 118 -3.73 16.22 2.16
CA TYR A 118 -4.04 17.30 3.11
C TYR A 118 -4.60 16.73 4.42
N VAL A 119 -4.39 17.46 5.51
CA VAL A 119 -4.87 17.11 6.86
C VAL A 119 -5.50 18.33 7.52
N ASN A 120 -6.58 18.11 8.26
CA ASN A 120 -7.20 19.13 9.09
C ASN A 120 -6.57 19.12 10.48
N VAL A 121 -6.11 20.28 10.94
CA VAL A 121 -5.49 20.46 12.25
C VAL A 121 -6.08 21.63 13.03
N ILE A 122 -5.84 21.69 14.32
CA ILE A 122 -6.08 22.89 15.13
C ILE A 122 -4.75 23.63 15.32
N ARG A 123 -4.67 24.87 14.86
CA ARG A 123 -3.55 25.79 15.09
C ARG A 123 -4.08 27.19 15.43
N ASP A 124 -3.41 27.90 16.33
CA ASP A 124 -3.83 29.22 16.83
C ASP A 124 -5.31 29.25 17.32
N GLY A 125 -5.81 28.14 17.86
CA GLY A 125 -7.19 28.01 18.34
C GLY A 125 -8.24 27.83 17.24
N SER A 126 -7.83 27.73 15.97
CA SER A 126 -8.71 27.61 14.80
C SER A 126 -8.42 26.35 14.00
N GLU A 127 -9.45 25.82 13.32
CA GLU A 127 -9.28 24.69 12.40
C GLU A 127 -8.64 25.18 11.11
N SER A 128 -7.54 24.55 10.69
CA SER A 128 -6.83 24.86 9.45
C SER A 128 -6.50 23.60 8.68
N LYS A 129 -6.52 23.69 7.34
CA LYS A 129 -6.18 22.60 6.44
C LYS A 129 -4.77 22.81 5.91
N ILE A 130 -3.87 21.89 6.25
CA ILE A 130 -2.46 21.96 5.86
C ILE A 130 -2.08 20.76 5.00
N LEU A 131 -0.90 20.82 4.36
CA LEU A 131 -0.35 19.65 3.69
C LEU A 131 0.07 18.62 4.74
N ALA A 132 -0.14 17.34 4.45
CA ALA A 132 0.26 16.26 5.35
C ALA A 132 1.77 16.29 5.68
N GLU A 133 2.59 16.78 4.75
CA GLU A 133 4.04 16.96 4.90
C GLU A 133 4.45 18.06 5.88
N ASP A 134 3.54 18.96 6.24
CA ASP A 134 3.78 20.07 7.18
C ASP A 134 3.30 19.79 8.61
N LEU A 135 2.86 18.55 8.88
CA LEU A 135 2.56 18.08 10.24
C LEU A 135 3.83 17.98 11.08
N VAL A 136 3.74 18.38 12.34
CA VAL A 136 4.81 18.27 13.33
C VAL A 136 4.33 17.61 14.63
N PRO A 137 5.22 16.99 15.43
CA PRO A 137 4.87 16.49 16.75
C PRO A 137 4.23 17.59 17.62
N GLY A 138 3.10 17.29 18.25
CA GLY A 138 2.28 18.21 19.04
C GLY A 138 1.14 18.89 18.30
N ASP A 139 1.06 18.80 16.97
CA ASP A 139 -0.14 19.22 16.22
C ASP A 139 -1.35 18.41 16.68
N ILE A 140 -2.54 19.03 16.65
CA ILE A 140 -3.80 18.34 16.90
C ILE A 140 -4.47 18.06 15.58
N MET A 141 -4.53 16.80 15.17
CA MET A 141 -5.30 16.35 14.02
C MET A 141 -6.78 16.23 14.36
N LEU A 142 -7.62 16.72 13.48
CA LEU A 142 -9.06 16.50 13.47
C LEU A 142 -9.34 15.28 12.58
N LEU A 143 -10.06 14.31 13.14
CA LEU A 143 -10.35 13.05 12.49
C LEU A 143 -11.86 12.93 12.28
N ALA A 144 -12.26 12.67 11.04
CA ALA A 144 -13.61 12.33 10.66
C ALA A 144 -13.64 11.02 9.85
N GLU A 145 -14.81 10.42 9.75
CA GLU A 145 -15.06 9.25 8.92
C GLU A 145 -14.50 9.43 7.49
N GLY A 146 -13.72 8.46 7.02
CA GLY A 146 -13.07 8.47 5.71
C GLY A 146 -11.70 9.14 5.67
N ASP A 147 -11.27 9.84 6.73
CA ASP A 147 -9.96 10.48 6.76
C ASP A 147 -8.82 9.45 6.82
N LYS A 148 -7.73 9.74 6.11
CA LYS A 148 -6.45 9.03 6.27
C LYS A 148 -5.64 9.63 7.40
N ILE A 149 -5.17 8.78 8.31
CA ILE A 149 -4.32 9.18 9.41
C ILE A 149 -2.89 9.35 8.87
N SER A 150 -2.37 10.57 8.98
CA SER A 150 -1.14 10.98 8.28
C SER A 150 0.12 10.96 9.15
N ALA A 151 -0.03 10.71 10.46
CA ALA A 151 1.04 10.66 11.43
C ALA A 151 0.63 9.77 12.62
N ASP A 152 1.59 9.27 13.40
CA ASP A 152 1.28 8.52 14.62
C ASP A 152 0.85 9.49 15.72
N ALA A 153 -0.27 9.21 16.37
CA ALA A 153 -0.87 10.16 17.30
C ALA A 153 -1.57 9.49 18.48
N ARG A 154 -1.74 10.28 19.54
CA ARG A 154 -2.45 9.93 20.77
C ARG A 154 -3.84 10.57 20.76
N VAL A 155 -4.89 9.76 20.83
CA VAL A 155 -6.30 10.21 20.82
C VAL A 155 -6.66 10.95 22.11
N VAL A 156 -6.98 12.22 22.04
CA VAL A 156 -7.39 13.03 23.22
C VAL A 156 -8.89 13.22 23.30
N ARG A 157 -9.62 12.95 22.21
CA ARG A 157 -11.09 12.93 22.18
C ARG A 157 -11.56 11.91 21.15
N ALA A 158 -12.56 11.12 21.49
CA ALA A 158 -13.18 10.16 20.59
C ALA A 158 -14.70 10.16 20.78
N SER A 159 -15.43 10.18 19.67
CA SER A 159 -16.88 9.96 19.60
C SER A 159 -17.10 8.82 18.63
N ASP A 160 -17.28 7.61 19.18
CA ASP A 160 -17.40 6.36 18.42
C ASP A 160 -16.33 6.16 17.33
N LEU A 161 -15.12 6.66 17.61
CA LEU A 161 -13.99 6.59 16.69
C LEU A 161 -13.59 5.13 16.46
N GLN A 162 -13.63 4.69 15.21
CA GLN A 162 -13.10 3.41 14.76
C GLN A 162 -12.08 3.61 13.66
N VAL A 163 -10.99 2.85 13.69
CA VAL A 163 -9.89 2.95 12.73
C VAL A 163 -9.63 1.61 12.08
N ASP A 164 -9.58 1.60 10.75
CA ASP A 164 -9.10 0.49 9.94
C ASP A 164 -7.57 0.51 9.95
N GLN A 165 -6.99 -0.47 10.65
CA GLN A 165 -5.55 -0.66 10.79
C GLN A 165 -5.01 -1.78 9.88
N SER A 166 -5.77 -2.19 8.85
CA SER A 166 -5.40 -3.29 7.93
C SER A 166 -4.07 -3.06 7.23
N THR A 167 -3.70 -1.80 6.95
CA THR A 167 -2.41 -1.44 6.35
C THR A 167 -1.21 -1.75 7.23
N LEU A 168 -1.39 -1.80 8.55
CA LEU A 168 -0.34 -2.09 9.53
C LEU A 168 -0.42 -3.53 10.07
N THR A 169 -1.64 -4.04 10.24
CA THR A 169 -1.90 -5.32 10.94
C THR A 169 -2.35 -6.46 10.02
N GLY A 170 -2.82 -6.16 8.81
CA GLY A 170 -3.44 -7.13 7.89
C GLY A 170 -4.90 -7.48 8.21
N GLU A 171 -5.45 -6.98 9.32
CA GLU A 171 -6.81 -7.26 9.76
C GLU A 171 -7.78 -6.12 9.38
N SER A 172 -8.89 -6.46 8.71
CA SER A 172 -9.85 -5.48 8.19
C SER A 172 -10.98 -5.09 9.14
N ASN A 173 -11.04 -5.70 10.32
CA ASN A 173 -12.04 -5.32 11.31
C ASN A 173 -11.64 -3.97 11.92
N PRO A 174 -12.47 -2.93 11.81
CA PRO A 174 -12.18 -1.65 12.44
C PRO A 174 -12.01 -1.80 13.94
N VAL A 175 -10.99 -1.13 14.49
CA VAL A 175 -10.69 -1.17 15.92
C VAL A 175 -11.19 0.11 16.57
N ARG A 176 -12.02 -0.04 17.61
CA ARG A 176 -12.54 1.10 18.38
C ARG A 176 -11.40 1.78 19.15
N LYS A 177 -11.39 3.11 19.09
CA LYS A 177 -10.41 3.95 19.78
C LYS A 177 -11.05 4.74 20.92
N SER A 178 -10.29 4.97 22.00
CA SER A 178 -10.71 5.76 23.17
C SER A 178 -9.67 6.83 23.51
N ALA A 179 -10.08 7.87 24.24
CA ALA A 179 -9.18 8.87 24.78
C ALA A 179 -8.57 8.48 26.14
N ASP A 180 -9.12 7.45 26.80
CA ASP A 180 -8.76 7.06 28.16
C ASP A 180 -7.30 6.62 28.28
N ALA A 181 -6.72 6.80 29.46
CA ALA A 181 -5.41 6.27 29.81
C ALA A 181 -5.45 4.74 29.83
N VAL A 182 -4.45 4.09 29.22
CA VAL A 182 -4.36 2.63 29.17
C VAL A 182 -3.25 2.19 30.11
N LEU A 183 -3.58 1.31 31.06
CA LEU A 183 -2.65 0.85 32.11
C LEU A 183 -2.26 -0.63 31.95
N GLU A 184 -2.82 -1.33 30.97
CA GLU A 184 -2.43 -2.70 30.64
C GLU A 184 -0.99 -2.75 30.11
N GLU A 185 -0.24 -3.76 30.54
CA GLU A 185 1.19 -3.90 30.18
C GLU A 185 1.43 -4.93 29.07
N ASP A 186 0.52 -5.91 28.89
CA ASP A 186 0.61 -6.99 27.90
C ASP A 186 -0.19 -6.66 26.61
N ILE A 187 -0.10 -5.42 26.12
CA ILE A 187 -0.72 -5.01 24.86
C ILE A 187 0.33 -4.44 23.91
N THR A 188 0.24 -4.80 22.64
CA THR A 188 1.10 -4.20 21.62
C THR A 188 0.63 -2.77 21.31
N ALA A 189 1.52 -1.92 20.81
CA ALA A 189 1.16 -0.54 20.43
C ALA A 189 -0.03 -0.50 19.45
N ALA A 190 -0.09 -1.44 18.49
CA ALA A 190 -1.18 -1.54 17.50
C ALA A 190 -2.55 -1.85 18.13
N GLU A 191 -2.54 -2.59 19.25
CA GLU A 191 -3.73 -2.96 20.02
C GLU A 191 -4.13 -1.86 21.02
N THR A 192 -3.22 -0.97 21.39
CA THR A 192 -3.49 0.12 22.32
C THR A 192 -4.64 1.02 21.82
N PRO A 193 -5.79 1.08 22.52
CA PRO A 193 -7.01 1.74 22.02
C PRO A 193 -6.87 3.24 21.82
N ASN A 194 -5.84 3.86 22.38
CA ASN A 194 -5.73 5.29 22.47
C ASN A 194 -4.61 5.87 21.59
N LEU A 195 -3.98 4.98 20.80
CA LEU A 195 -3.00 5.28 19.77
C LEU A 195 -3.59 5.04 18.38
N ILE A 196 -3.18 5.86 17.42
CA ILE A 196 -3.49 5.73 16.00
C ILE A 196 -2.22 5.92 15.17
N PHE A 197 -2.18 5.33 13.98
CA PHE A 197 -0.94 5.16 13.23
C PHE A 197 -1.02 5.75 11.82
N ALA A 198 0.10 6.30 11.34
CA ALA A 198 0.22 6.78 9.98
C ALA A 198 -0.09 5.67 8.96
N GLY A 199 -0.80 6.00 7.89
CA GLY A 199 -1.18 5.05 6.84
C GLY A 199 -2.45 4.24 7.12
N THR A 200 -3.08 4.41 8.28
CA THR A 200 -4.41 3.85 8.61
C THR A 200 -5.53 4.84 8.24
N SER A 201 -6.79 4.44 8.35
CA SER A 201 -7.94 5.32 8.03
C SER A 201 -9.08 5.23 9.04
N VAL A 202 -9.79 6.33 9.24
CA VAL A 202 -10.97 6.37 10.11
C VAL A 202 -12.15 5.69 9.40
N SER A 203 -12.64 4.61 9.99
CA SER A 203 -13.79 3.85 9.46
C SER A 203 -15.12 4.45 9.89
N GLU A 204 -15.19 4.97 11.12
CA GLU A 204 -16.41 5.52 11.71
C GLU A 204 -16.07 6.54 12.80
N GLY A 205 -17.00 7.47 13.04
CA GLY A 205 -16.94 8.40 14.15
C GLY A 205 -16.02 9.59 13.89
N ASN A 206 -15.69 10.29 14.96
CA ASN A 206 -14.78 11.43 14.91
C ASN A 206 -13.94 11.54 16.16
N GLY A 207 -12.84 12.27 16.07
CA GLY A 207 -11.94 12.45 17.18
C GLY A 207 -10.93 13.57 17.00
N ARG A 208 -10.14 13.77 18.06
CA ARG A 208 -8.97 14.64 18.07
C ARG A 208 -7.79 13.82 18.55
N ALA A 209 -6.66 13.94 17.86
CA ALA A 209 -5.45 13.23 18.24
C ALA A 209 -4.24 14.15 18.17
N VAL A 210 -3.36 14.06 19.16
CA VAL A 210 -2.12 14.84 19.21
C VAL A 210 -1.00 14.03 18.55
N VAL A 211 -0.34 14.61 17.56
CA VAL A 211 0.76 13.97 16.82
C VAL A 211 1.92 13.69 17.78
N THR A 212 2.41 12.46 17.74
CA THR A 212 3.54 11.99 18.55
C THR A 212 4.78 11.77 17.70
N LYS A 213 4.63 11.21 16.50
CA LYS A 213 5.73 10.93 15.56
C LYS A 213 5.30 11.25 14.13
N ILE A 214 6.27 11.65 13.31
CA ILE A 214 6.10 11.98 11.90
C ILE A 214 7.16 11.28 11.04
N GLY A 215 6.93 11.17 9.73
CA GLY A 215 7.90 10.66 8.77
C GLY A 215 8.42 9.27 9.11
N MET A 216 9.75 9.13 9.09
CA MET A 216 10.46 7.86 9.33
C MET A 216 10.34 7.35 10.77
N ASP A 217 10.02 8.22 11.74
CA ASP A 217 9.88 7.82 13.15
C ASP A 217 8.55 7.12 13.46
N THR A 218 7.55 7.27 12.57
CA THR A 218 6.26 6.56 12.69
C THR A 218 6.43 5.05 12.58
N GLU A 219 5.50 4.26 13.09
CA GLU A 219 5.53 2.80 12.91
C GLU A 219 5.48 2.41 11.42
N PHE A 220 4.72 3.15 10.61
CA PHE A 220 4.73 3.00 9.15
C PHE A 220 6.08 3.40 8.53
N GLY A 221 6.70 4.47 9.03
CA GLY A 221 8.03 4.93 8.62
C GLY A 221 9.13 3.92 8.89
N LYS A 222 9.11 3.26 10.05
CA LYS A 222 10.05 2.17 10.39
C LYS A 222 9.88 0.97 9.47
N ILE A 223 8.64 0.59 9.15
CA ILE A 223 8.36 -0.47 8.16
C ILE A 223 8.89 -0.05 6.78
N ALA A 224 8.70 1.21 6.40
CA ALA A 224 9.23 1.75 5.15
C ALA A 224 10.77 1.72 5.14
N ASP A 225 11.45 2.07 6.23
CA ASP A 225 12.91 2.02 6.37
C ASP A 225 13.44 0.59 6.21
N LEU A 226 12.86 -0.36 6.94
CA LEU A 226 13.21 -1.78 6.85
C LEU A 226 13.05 -2.28 5.41
N THR A 227 11.98 -1.86 4.72
CA THR A 227 11.72 -2.27 3.33
C THR A 227 12.68 -1.60 2.34
N GLN A 228 13.11 -0.36 2.60
CA GLN A 228 14.03 0.39 1.72
C GLN A 228 15.49 -0.02 1.90
N ASN A 229 15.89 -0.42 3.10
CA ASN A 229 17.27 -0.80 3.45
C ASN A 229 17.58 -2.28 3.24
N MET A 230 16.61 -3.07 2.76
CA MET A 230 16.90 -4.42 2.30
C MET A 230 17.71 -4.36 1.01
N ASP A 231 18.95 -4.87 1.07
CA ASP A 231 19.78 -5.03 -0.12
C ASP A 231 19.02 -5.81 -1.19
N GLU A 232 18.92 -5.20 -2.38
CA GLU A 232 18.28 -5.86 -3.50
C GLU A 232 19.12 -7.05 -3.93
N ALA A 233 18.59 -8.26 -3.71
CA ALA A 233 19.20 -9.46 -4.25
C ALA A 233 19.20 -9.43 -5.78
N GLU A 234 20.35 -9.73 -6.38
CA GLU A 234 20.47 -9.88 -7.84
C GLU A 234 19.47 -10.91 -8.37
N SER A 235 18.85 -10.61 -9.51
CA SER A 235 17.93 -11.54 -10.17
C SER A 235 18.68 -12.78 -10.70
N PRO A 236 18.01 -13.94 -10.84
CA PRO A 236 18.66 -15.11 -11.39
C PRO A 236 19.25 -14.87 -12.80
N LEU A 237 18.58 -14.09 -13.65
CA LEU A 237 19.12 -13.64 -14.94
C LEU A 237 20.37 -12.76 -14.80
N GLN A 238 20.40 -11.81 -13.86
CA GLN A 238 21.60 -11.01 -13.59
C GLN A 238 22.78 -11.91 -13.21
N ARG A 239 22.57 -12.85 -12.29
CA ARG A 239 23.60 -13.82 -11.89
C ARG A 239 24.10 -14.67 -13.05
N GLN A 240 23.20 -15.07 -13.96
CA GLN A 240 23.58 -15.83 -15.16
C GLN A 240 24.36 -14.97 -16.14
N LEU A 241 23.92 -13.73 -16.39
CA LEU A 241 24.63 -12.78 -17.25
C LEU A 241 26.01 -12.44 -16.69
N ASP A 242 26.17 -12.30 -15.38
CA ASP A 242 27.47 -12.03 -14.75
C ASP A 242 28.41 -13.23 -14.87
N ARG A 243 27.90 -14.45 -14.71
CA ARG A 243 28.68 -15.68 -14.96
C ARG A 243 29.11 -15.76 -16.43
N LEU A 244 28.19 -15.52 -17.36
CA LEU A 244 28.47 -15.53 -18.79
C LEU A 244 29.48 -14.46 -19.15
N THR A 245 29.33 -13.25 -18.62
CA THR A 245 30.25 -12.12 -18.82
C THR A 245 31.64 -12.47 -18.33
N LYS A 246 31.77 -13.02 -17.10
CA LYS A 246 33.06 -13.48 -16.56
C LYS A 246 33.71 -14.56 -17.43
N GLN A 247 32.93 -15.53 -17.92
CA GLN A 247 33.43 -16.59 -18.80
C GLN A 247 33.91 -16.03 -20.14
N VAL A 248 33.12 -15.16 -20.77
CA VAL A 248 33.47 -14.53 -22.05
C VAL A 248 34.66 -13.59 -21.90
N THR A 249 34.73 -12.79 -20.83
CA THR A 249 35.90 -11.93 -20.55
C THR A 249 37.16 -12.75 -20.35
N LEU A 250 37.10 -13.87 -19.60
CA LEU A 250 38.25 -14.75 -19.42
C LEU A 250 38.73 -15.33 -20.77
N PHE A 251 37.79 -15.77 -21.60
CA PHE A 251 38.08 -16.29 -22.94
C PHE A 251 38.68 -15.21 -23.86
N ALA A 252 38.10 -14.00 -23.87
CA ALA A 252 38.59 -12.87 -24.65
C ALA A 252 40.01 -12.46 -24.23
N LEU A 253 40.29 -12.41 -22.92
CA LEU A 253 41.63 -12.12 -22.41
C LEU A 253 42.65 -13.21 -22.80
N ALA A 254 42.27 -14.49 -22.72
CA ALA A 254 43.13 -15.59 -23.12
C ALA A 254 43.46 -15.53 -24.63
N MET A 255 42.46 -15.27 -25.48
CA MET A 255 42.67 -15.07 -26.91
C MET A 255 43.48 -13.81 -27.22
N GLY A 256 43.19 -12.70 -26.54
CA GLY A 256 43.95 -11.46 -26.68
C GLY A 256 45.42 -11.64 -26.35
N LEU A 257 45.72 -12.33 -25.24
CA LEU A 257 47.09 -12.70 -24.87
C LEU A 257 47.74 -13.62 -25.91
N ALA A 258 47.01 -14.62 -26.41
CA ALA A 258 47.51 -15.51 -27.46
C ALA A 258 47.86 -14.73 -28.74
N PHE A 259 46.98 -13.83 -29.20
CA PHE A 259 47.24 -12.99 -30.37
C PHE A 259 48.37 -12.00 -30.15
N PHE A 260 48.48 -11.41 -28.96
CA PHE A 260 49.62 -10.58 -28.58
C PHE A 260 50.94 -11.34 -28.71
N LEU A 261 51.01 -12.54 -28.12
CA LEU A 261 52.21 -13.37 -28.17
C LEU A 261 52.53 -13.81 -29.60
N LEU A 262 51.52 -14.18 -30.40
CA LEU A 262 51.71 -14.55 -31.80
C LEU A 262 52.24 -13.37 -32.64
N ASP A 263 51.68 -12.18 -32.46
CA ASP A 263 52.08 -10.99 -33.21
C ASP A 263 53.51 -10.55 -32.84
N VAL A 264 53.89 -10.61 -31.56
CA VAL A 264 55.24 -10.28 -31.11
C VAL A 264 56.27 -11.34 -31.53
N LEU A 265 55.95 -12.63 -31.37
CA LEU A 265 56.92 -13.72 -31.57
C LEU A 265 57.06 -14.16 -33.03
N PHE A 266 55.99 -14.09 -33.84
CA PHE A 266 56.00 -14.61 -35.22
C PHE A 266 55.89 -13.52 -36.30
N VAL A 267 55.19 -12.40 -36.03
CA VAL A 267 55.03 -11.30 -36.98
C VAL A 267 56.10 -10.21 -36.78
N HIS A 268 56.67 -10.13 -35.58
CA HIS A 268 57.72 -9.18 -35.20
C HIS A 268 57.29 -7.70 -35.28
N ASN A 269 56.01 -7.44 -35.00
CA ASN A 269 55.49 -6.07 -34.88
C ASN A 269 55.99 -5.38 -33.60
N ALA A 270 55.91 -4.04 -33.59
CA ALA A 270 56.26 -3.25 -32.41
C ALA A 270 55.31 -3.56 -31.25
N LEU A 271 55.85 -3.69 -30.03
CA LEU A 271 55.07 -4.06 -28.82
C LEU A 271 53.81 -3.21 -28.62
N ALA A 272 53.89 -1.90 -28.91
CA ALA A 272 52.74 -1.01 -28.81
C ALA A 272 51.64 -1.34 -29.83
N ALA A 273 52.01 -1.63 -31.09
CA ALA A 273 51.06 -2.02 -32.13
C ALA A 273 50.43 -3.38 -31.81
N SER A 274 51.23 -4.35 -31.35
CA SER A 274 50.75 -5.66 -30.92
C SER A 274 49.78 -5.58 -29.73
N PHE A 275 50.04 -4.68 -28.77
CA PHE A 275 49.17 -4.45 -27.62
C PHE A 275 47.81 -3.86 -28.05
N ILE A 276 47.84 -2.86 -28.93
CA ILE A 276 46.62 -2.25 -29.48
C ILE A 276 45.82 -3.28 -30.28
N PHE A 277 46.49 -4.11 -31.08
CA PHE A 277 45.87 -5.19 -31.83
C PHE A 277 45.20 -6.22 -30.91
N ALA A 278 45.91 -6.67 -29.88
CA ALA A 278 45.36 -7.59 -28.87
C ALA A 278 44.15 -7.02 -28.14
N LEU A 279 44.16 -5.73 -27.80
CA LEU A 279 43.00 -5.08 -27.19
C LEU A 279 41.82 -4.98 -28.17
N GLY A 280 42.08 -4.68 -29.45
CA GLY A 280 41.06 -4.71 -30.49
C GLY A 280 40.39 -6.08 -30.62
N MET A 281 41.17 -7.16 -30.53
CA MET A 281 40.64 -8.53 -30.50
C MET A 281 39.80 -8.80 -29.24
N ILE A 282 40.25 -8.35 -28.06
CA ILE A 282 39.49 -8.51 -26.81
C ILE A 282 38.12 -7.82 -26.92
N VAL A 283 38.08 -6.57 -27.41
CA VAL A 283 36.83 -5.82 -27.60
C VAL A 283 35.91 -6.53 -28.60
N ALA A 284 36.45 -7.03 -29.71
CA ALA A 284 35.67 -7.74 -30.73
C ALA A 284 34.97 -9.01 -30.20
N PHE A 285 35.52 -9.66 -29.17
CA PHE A 285 34.92 -10.86 -28.57
C PHE A 285 33.92 -10.57 -27.45
N ILE A 286 33.83 -9.34 -26.95
CA ILE A 286 32.89 -8.97 -25.90
C ILE A 286 31.53 -8.65 -26.54
N PRO A 287 30.44 -9.34 -26.16
CA PRO A 287 29.11 -9.13 -26.74
C PRO A 287 28.46 -7.88 -26.13
N GLU A 288 28.90 -6.70 -26.57
CA GLU A 288 28.41 -5.40 -26.12
C GLU A 288 26.88 -5.24 -26.30
N GLY A 289 26.31 -5.94 -27.29
CA GLY A 289 24.87 -5.94 -27.57
C GLY A 289 24.02 -6.80 -26.62
N LEU A 290 24.62 -7.67 -25.80
CA LEU A 290 23.86 -8.63 -24.98
C LEU A 290 22.96 -7.93 -23.94
N LEU A 291 23.52 -7.03 -23.12
CA LEU A 291 22.76 -6.34 -22.08
C LEU A 291 21.61 -5.49 -22.65
N PRO A 292 21.82 -4.68 -23.72
CA PRO A 292 20.74 -3.91 -24.33
C PRO A 292 19.63 -4.79 -24.93
N THR A 293 19.98 -5.90 -25.58
CA THR A 293 18.98 -6.84 -26.14
C THR A 293 18.12 -7.45 -25.05
N VAL A 294 18.72 -7.89 -23.94
CA VAL A 294 17.98 -8.41 -22.78
C VAL A 294 17.07 -7.34 -22.18
N THR A 295 17.58 -6.12 -21.97
CA THR A 295 16.83 -4.99 -21.41
C THR A 295 15.63 -4.63 -22.29
N LEU A 296 15.82 -4.57 -23.61
CA LEU A 296 14.74 -4.28 -24.57
C LEU A 296 13.67 -5.38 -24.57
N SER A 297 14.10 -6.65 -24.53
CA SER A 297 13.18 -7.80 -24.45
C SER A 297 12.32 -7.75 -23.17
N LEU A 298 12.93 -7.47 -22.02
CA LEU A 298 12.23 -7.29 -20.75
C LEU A 298 11.28 -6.08 -20.79
N ALA A 299 11.70 -4.95 -21.37
CA ALA A 299 10.84 -3.77 -21.51
C ALA A 299 9.58 -4.08 -22.36
N MET A 300 9.73 -4.83 -23.45
CA MET A 300 8.60 -5.30 -24.25
C MET A 300 7.69 -6.27 -23.48
N ALA A 301 8.24 -7.09 -22.57
CA ALA A 301 7.45 -7.95 -21.69
C ALA A 301 6.66 -7.13 -20.65
N VAL A 302 7.29 -6.13 -20.03
CA VAL A 302 6.62 -5.20 -19.10
C VAL A 302 5.49 -4.45 -19.79
N GLN A 303 5.70 -3.97 -21.02
CA GLN A 303 4.65 -3.28 -21.78
C GLN A 303 3.45 -4.21 -22.05
N ARG A 304 3.68 -5.50 -22.30
CA ARG A 304 2.62 -6.51 -22.47
C ARG A 304 1.89 -6.81 -21.15
N MET A 305 2.60 -6.88 -20.03
CA MET A 305 2.01 -7.08 -18.70
C MET A 305 1.17 -5.87 -18.25
N SER A 306 1.65 -4.65 -18.51
CA SER A 306 0.93 -3.42 -18.16
C SER A 306 -0.40 -3.29 -18.90
N LYS A 307 -0.49 -3.78 -20.15
CA LYS A 307 -1.77 -3.86 -20.89
C LYS A 307 -2.79 -4.82 -20.27
N ARG A 308 -2.36 -5.68 -19.32
CA ARG A 308 -3.19 -6.61 -18.56
C ARG A 308 -3.30 -6.20 -17.09
N ASN A 309 -3.17 -4.91 -16.79
CA ASN A 309 -3.24 -4.32 -15.44
C ASN A 309 -2.15 -4.81 -14.47
N ALA A 310 -1.09 -5.48 -14.95
CA ALA A 310 0.06 -5.86 -14.13
C ALA A 310 1.19 -4.84 -14.30
N LEU A 311 1.29 -3.92 -13.33
CA LEU A 311 2.29 -2.86 -13.37
C LEU A 311 3.63 -3.34 -12.77
N VAL A 312 4.64 -3.47 -13.62
CA VAL A 312 5.98 -3.90 -13.21
C VAL A 312 6.88 -2.68 -12.96
N LYS A 313 7.32 -2.49 -11.71
CA LYS A 313 8.18 -1.37 -11.31
C LYS A 313 9.66 -1.57 -11.67
N LYS A 314 10.12 -2.81 -11.81
CA LYS A 314 11.52 -3.19 -12.12
C LYS A 314 11.57 -4.24 -13.23
N LEU A 315 12.38 -4.02 -14.26
CA LEU A 315 12.47 -4.94 -15.41
C LEU A 315 12.88 -6.37 -15.00
N SER A 316 13.79 -6.50 -14.03
CA SER A 316 14.24 -7.80 -13.51
C SER A 316 13.13 -8.61 -12.83
N SER A 317 12.07 -7.96 -12.32
CA SER A 317 10.95 -8.65 -11.67
C SER A 317 10.15 -9.54 -12.62
N VAL A 318 10.18 -9.28 -13.93
CA VAL A 318 9.51 -10.13 -14.94
C VAL A 318 10.10 -11.54 -14.92
N GLU A 319 11.42 -11.64 -14.82
CA GLU A 319 12.13 -12.92 -14.80
C GLU A 319 12.06 -13.59 -13.43
N ALA A 320 12.18 -12.81 -12.35
CA ALA A 320 11.97 -13.30 -11.00
C ALA A 320 10.58 -13.97 -10.86
N LEU A 321 9.53 -13.35 -11.42
CA LEU A 321 8.18 -13.93 -11.41
C LEU A 321 8.09 -15.26 -12.17
N GLY A 322 8.80 -15.39 -13.29
CA GLY A 322 8.85 -16.63 -14.07
C GLY A 322 9.63 -17.76 -13.40
N SER A 323 10.47 -17.44 -12.42
CA SER A 323 11.28 -18.39 -11.64
C SER A 323 10.77 -18.59 -10.21
N THR A 324 9.64 -17.97 -9.85
CA THR A 324 9.02 -18.11 -8.53
C THR A 324 8.61 -19.56 -8.26
N SER A 325 9.14 -20.14 -7.17
CA SER A 325 8.78 -21.48 -6.70
C SER A 325 7.76 -21.47 -5.55
N VAL A 326 7.66 -20.36 -4.82
CA VAL A 326 6.76 -20.18 -3.67
C VAL A 326 6.09 -18.82 -3.78
N ILE A 327 4.77 -18.79 -3.66
CA ILE A 327 3.97 -17.55 -3.59
C ILE A 327 3.46 -17.40 -2.16
N CYS A 328 4.04 -16.46 -1.42
CA CYS A 328 3.49 -16.02 -0.15
C CYS A 328 2.50 -14.90 -0.43
N THR A 329 1.22 -15.16 -0.19
CA THR A 329 0.14 -14.20 -0.43
C THR A 329 -0.47 -13.77 0.88
N ASP A 330 -0.77 -12.49 1.00
CA ASP A 330 -1.70 -12.04 2.02
C ASP A 330 -3.11 -12.58 1.70
N LYS A 331 -3.94 -12.77 2.72
CA LYS A 331 -5.33 -13.17 2.56
C LYS A 331 -6.17 -11.95 2.19
N THR A 332 -6.14 -10.91 3.02
CA THR A 332 -7.15 -9.86 2.94
C THR A 332 -6.80 -8.84 1.86
N GLY A 333 -7.73 -8.54 0.95
CA GLY A 333 -7.49 -7.62 -0.16
C GLY A 333 -6.58 -8.16 -1.28
N THR A 334 -6.03 -9.38 -1.11
CA THR A 334 -5.24 -10.08 -2.14
C THR A 334 -5.94 -11.35 -2.60
N LEU A 335 -6.23 -12.29 -1.69
CA LEU A 335 -7.06 -13.47 -1.99
C LEU A 335 -8.55 -13.17 -1.87
N THR A 336 -8.92 -12.34 -0.89
CA THR A 336 -10.30 -11.90 -0.68
C THR A 336 -10.53 -10.51 -1.25
N GLN A 337 -11.77 -10.18 -1.58
CA GLN A 337 -12.13 -8.85 -2.10
C GLN A 337 -12.07 -7.74 -1.05
N ASN A 338 -11.79 -8.07 0.22
CA ASN A 338 -11.93 -7.16 1.36
C ASN A 338 -13.33 -6.52 1.46
N GLU A 339 -14.35 -7.25 1.02
CA GLU A 339 -15.76 -6.83 1.08
C GLU A 339 -16.53 -7.87 1.88
N MET A 340 -17.10 -7.46 3.02
CA MET A 340 -17.86 -8.35 3.88
C MET A 340 -19.11 -8.81 3.13
N THR A 341 -19.33 -10.13 3.04
CA THR A 341 -20.40 -10.72 2.22
C THR A 341 -21.16 -11.74 3.05
N VAL A 342 -22.49 -11.62 3.09
CA VAL A 342 -23.35 -12.67 3.65
C VAL A 342 -23.29 -13.87 2.73
N ASN A 343 -22.90 -15.02 3.27
CA ASN A 343 -22.77 -16.27 2.52
C ASN A 343 -23.94 -17.23 2.82
N HIS A 344 -24.39 -17.31 4.06
CA HIS A 344 -25.52 -18.14 4.47
C HIS A 344 -26.51 -17.36 5.34
N LEU A 345 -27.80 -17.71 5.25
CA LEU A 345 -28.89 -17.25 6.10
C LEU A 345 -29.56 -18.47 6.74
N TRP A 346 -29.92 -18.38 8.01
CA TRP A 346 -30.45 -19.51 8.77
C TRP A 346 -31.75 -19.10 9.46
N THR A 347 -32.82 -19.83 9.19
CA THR A 347 -34.08 -19.80 9.96
C THR A 347 -34.16 -21.07 10.83
N ALA A 348 -35.19 -21.21 11.66
CA ALA A 348 -35.36 -22.42 12.46
C ALA A 348 -35.62 -23.68 11.61
N SER A 349 -36.16 -23.47 10.41
CA SER A 349 -36.63 -24.54 9.53
C SER A 349 -35.67 -24.82 8.37
N HIS A 350 -34.90 -23.83 7.90
CA HIS A 350 -34.10 -23.96 6.68
C HIS A 350 -32.78 -23.17 6.76
N GLU A 351 -31.82 -23.64 5.96
CA GLU A 351 -30.57 -22.94 5.64
C GLU A 351 -30.64 -22.49 4.17
N TYR A 352 -30.22 -21.24 3.93
CA TYR A 352 -30.20 -20.64 2.60
C TYR A 352 -28.79 -20.18 2.26
N GLU A 353 -28.34 -20.46 1.05
CA GLU A 353 -27.10 -19.94 0.49
C GLU A 353 -27.37 -18.60 -0.21
N VAL A 354 -26.45 -17.65 -0.08
CA VAL A 354 -26.53 -16.34 -0.75
C VAL A 354 -25.41 -16.23 -1.76
N THR A 355 -25.78 -16.10 -3.04
CA THR A 355 -24.78 -15.97 -4.11
C THR A 355 -24.38 -14.51 -4.35
N GLY A 356 -23.33 -14.34 -5.15
CA GLY A 356 -22.72 -13.04 -5.44
C GLY A 356 -21.77 -12.57 -4.35
N VAL A 357 -20.66 -11.95 -4.73
CA VAL A 357 -19.61 -11.49 -3.82
C VAL A 357 -19.57 -9.97 -3.79
N GLY A 358 -19.29 -9.41 -2.61
CA GLY A 358 -19.11 -7.98 -2.43
C GLY A 358 -20.42 -7.22 -2.23
N TYR A 359 -20.34 -5.90 -2.35
CA TYR A 359 -21.45 -5.00 -2.01
C TYR A 359 -22.46 -4.76 -3.15
N ALA A 360 -22.15 -5.22 -4.36
CA ALA A 360 -23.08 -5.14 -5.48
C ALA A 360 -24.35 -5.97 -5.20
N PRO A 361 -25.55 -5.44 -5.47
CA PRO A 361 -26.82 -6.15 -5.25
C PRO A 361 -27.10 -7.15 -6.37
N VAL A 362 -26.11 -7.99 -6.69
CA VAL A 362 -26.17 -9.03 -7.71
C VAL A 362 -25.96 -10.37 -7.02
N GLY A 363 -26.93 -11.27 -7.17
CA GLY A 363 -26.95 -12.58 -6.53
C GLY A 363 -28.36 -12.96 -6.12
N ASP A 364 -28.52 -14.23 -5.75
CA ASP A 364 -29.79 -14.86 -5.43
C ASP A 364 -29.70 -15.54 -4.05
N VAL A 365 -30.84 -15.67 -3.38
CA VAL A 365 -30.99 -16.52 -2.19
C VAL A 365 -31.44 -17.90 -2.67
N ILE A 366 -30.73 -18.95 -2.27
CA ILE A 366 -30.90 -20.33 -2.75
C ILE A 366 -31.28 -21.24 -1.58
N SER A 367 -32.32 -22.06 -1.75
CA SER A 367 -32.66 -23.19 -0.88
C SER A 367 -32.69 -24.47 -1.70
N ASP A 368 -32.06 -25.54 -1.23
CA ASP A 368 -32.02 -26.85 -1.91
C ASP A 368 -31.63 -26.77 -3.40
N GLY A 369 -30.69 -25.87 -3.73
CA GLY A 369 -30.21 -25.66 -5.10
C GLY A 369 -31.16 -24.89 -6.03
N ARG A 370 -32.23 -24.27 -5.51
CA ARG A 370 -33.15 -23.42 -6.28
C ARG A 370 -33.23 -22.01 -5.70
N ALA A 371 -33.29 -21.01 -6.58
CA ALA A 371 -33.53 -19.63 -6.17
C ALA A 371 -34.92 -19.50 -5.54
N VAL A 372 -34.97 -18.90 -4.35
CA VAL A 372 -36.20 -18.62 -3.62
C VAL A 372 -36.48 -17.13 -3.59
N LYS A 373 -37.75 -16.75 -3.67
CA LYS A 373 -38.15 -15.36 -3.44
C LYS A 373 -38.36 -15.17 -1.96
N VAL A 374 -37.70 -14.17 -1.40
CA VAL A 374 -37.83 -13.83 0.03
C VAL A 374 -39.27 -13.46 0.40
N ASP A 375 -40.06 -12.94 -0.54
CA ASP A 375 -41.49 -12.63 -0.31
C ASP A 375 -42.39 -13.86 -0.12
N ASP A 376 -41.94 -15.07 -0.50
CA ASP A 376 -42.72 -16.30 -0.36
C ASP A 376 -42.53 -16.98 1.02
N ASP A 377 -41.60 -16.47 1.85
CA ASP A 377 -41.25 -17.01 3.17
C ASP A 377 -41.17 -15.89 4.21
N ASP A 378 -42.19 -15.83 5.08
CA ASP A 378 -42.34 -14.79 6.09
C ASP A 378 -41.15 -14.71 7.08
N ASP A 379 -40.55 -15.85 7.44
CA ASP A 379 -39.47 -15.91 8.41
C ASP A 379 -38.15 -15.45 7.77
N LEU A 380 -37.89 -15.88 6.53
CA LEU A 380 -36.77 -15.38 5.74
C LEU A 380 -36.88 -13.87 5.48
N ARG A 381 -38.09 -13.39 5.16
CA ARG A 381 -38.36 -11.96 4.98
C ARG A 381 -38.09 -11.18 6.26
N LEU A 382 -38.55 -11.67 7.41
CA LEU A 382 -38.28 -11.03 8.71
C LEU A 382 -36.80 -11.00 9.04
N LEU A 383 -36.04 -12.06 8.75
CA LEU A 383 -34.60 -12.12 8.96
C LEU A 383 -33.86 -11.08 8.10
N VAL A 384 -34.14 -11.07 6.80
CA VAL A 384 -33.47 -10.19 5.82
C VAL A 384 -33.83 -8.72 6.05
N VAL A 385 -35.12 -8.41 6.17
CA VAL A 385 -35.60 -7.04 6.41
C VAL A 385 -35.17 -6.56 7.80
N GLY A 386 -35.26 -7.42 8.82
CA GLY A 386 -34.86 -7.07 10.18
C GLY A 386 -33.37 -6.77 10.30
N GLY A 387 -32.51 -7.54 9.64
CA GLY A 387 -31.07 -7.28 9.57
C GLY A 387 -30.75 -5.95 8.88
N ALA A 388 -31.44 -5.64 7.78
CA ALA A 388 -31.29 -4.38 7.06
C ALA A 388 -31.79 -3.16 7.87
N LEU A 389 -32.96 -3.27 8.51
CA LEU A 389 -33.54 -2.19 9.32
C LEU A 389 -32.79 -1.94 10.63
N CYS A 390 -32.15 -2.98 11.17
CA CYS A 390 -31.26 -2.89 12.33
C CYS A 390 -29.82 -2.57 11.90
N SER A 391 -29.61 -1.67 10.94
CA SER A 391 -28.29 -1.27 10.45
C SER A 391 -28.20 0.24 10.21
N ASN A 392 -27.02 0.82 10.41
CA ASN A 392 -26.69 2.23 10.22
C ASN A 392 -25.83 2.47 8.97
N ALA A 393 -25.17 1.43 8.47
CA ALA A 393 -24.39 1.51 7.24
C ALA A 393 -25.22 2.00 6.04
N ARG A 394 -24.53 2.49 5.01
CA ARG A 394 -25.15 2.91 3.75
C ARG A 394 -24.39 2.35 2.58
N LEU A 395 -25.13 1.78 1.63
CA LEU A 395 -24.61 1.40 0.33
C LEU A 395 -24.73 2.58 -0.63
N ILE A 396 -23.59 3.07 -1.11
CA ILE A 396 -23.49 4.09 -2.14
C ILE A 396 -23.33 3.37 -3.48
N ALA A 397 -24.27 3.59 -4.39
CA ALA A 397 -24.16 3.11 -5.75
C ALA A 397 -23.08 3.92 -6.50
N PRO A 398 -22.33 3.28 -7.41
CA PRO A 398 -21.33 3.99 -8.20
C PRO A 398 -21.97 5.07 -9.08
N GLU A 399 -21.22 6.16 -9.34
CA GLU A 399 -21.66 7.25 -10.24
C GLU A 399 -21.69 6.83 -11.71
N THR A 400 -20.96 5.76 -12.06
CA THR A 400 -20.87 5.19 -13.41
C THR A 400 -21.14 3.70 -13.37
N ASP A 401 -21.61 3.11 -14.48
CA ASP A 401 -21.90 1.68 -14.57
C ASP A 401 -20.67 0.78 -14.36
N GLU A 402 -19.45 1.32 -14.55
CA GLU A 402 -18.18 0.62 -14.31
C GLU A 402 -17.63 0.81 -12.88
N GLY A 403 -18.29 1.63 -12.05
CA GLY A 403 -17.85 1.88 -10.69
C GLY A 403 -18.21 0.75 -9.72
N ARG A 404 -17.62 0.79 -8.52
CA ARG A 404 -17.93 -0.16 -7.44
C ARG A 404 -18.88 0.46 -6.43
N TYR A 405 -19.72 -0.39 -5.82
CA TYR A 405 -20.47 0.01 -4.64
C TYR A 405 -19.49 0.33 -3.51
N THR A 406 -19.71 1.45 -2.84
CA THR A 406 -18.94 1.83 -1.66
C THR A 406 -19.84 1.82 -0.43
N VAL A 407 -19.22 1.62 0.72
CA VAL A 407 -19.90 1.54 2.02
C VAL A 407 -19.51 2.74 2.85
N LEU A 408 -20.50 3.35 3.50
CA LEU A 408 -20.32 4.23 4.66
C LEU A 408 -20.80 3.49 5.91
N GLY A 409 -20.07 3.62 7.01
CA GLY A 409 -20.29 2.83 8.23
C GLY A 409 -19.72 1.41 8.19
N ASP A 410 -20.20 0.57 9.11
CA ASP A 410 -19.61 -0.74 9.38
C ASP A 410 -19.84 -1.79 8.25
N PRO A 411 -18.79 -2.48 7.76
CA PRO A 411 -18.88 -3.52 6.72
C PRO A 411 -19.83 -4.69 7.04
N THR A 412 -19.92 -5.10 8.30
CA THR A 412 -20.80 -6.18 8.78
C THR A 412 -22.26 -5.77 8.71
N GLU A 413 -22.55 -4.48 8.85
CA GLU A 413 -23.90 -3.96 8.64
C GLU A 413 -24.22 -3.76 7.16
N ALA A 414 -23.24 -3.30 6.38
CA ALA A 414 -23.41 -3.07 4.96
C ALA A 414 -23.75 -4.36 4.20
N CYS A 415 -23.14 -5.49 4.57
CA CYS A 415 -23.44 -6.77 3.95
C CYS A 415 -24.90 -7.22 4.19
N LEU A 416 -25.51 -6.83 5.31
CA LEU A 416 -26.94 -7.07 5.61
C LEU A 416 -27.86 -6.24 4.70
N LEU A 417 -27.46 -5.00 4.39
CA LEU A 417 -28.17 -4.18 3.40
C LEU A 417 -28.02 -4.76 1.99
N THR A 418 -26.84 -5.30 1.66
CA THR A 418 -26.57 -5.90 0.35
C THR A 418 -27.42 -7.16 0.15
N VAL A 419 -27.49 -8.06 1.13
CA VAL A 419 -28.34 -9.27 1.00
C VAL A 419 -29.82 -8.92 0.89
N CYS A 420 -30.28 -7.87 1.57
CA CYS A 420 -31.65 -7.36 1.43
C CYS A 420 -31.94 -6.87 0.01
N LYS A 421 -30.99 -6.14 -0.60
CA LYS A 421 -31.11 -5.74 -2.01
C LYS A 421 -31.03 -6.92 -2.99
N LYS A 422 -30.15 -7.91 -2.75
CA LYS A 422 -30.08 -9.15 -3.55
C LYS A 422 -31.40 -9.93 -3.50
N ALA A 423 -32.08 -9.90 -2.36
CA ALA A 423 -33.42 -10.46 -2.19
C ALA A 423 -34.54 -9.69 -2.93
N GLY A 424 -34.21 -8.62 -3.66
CA GLY A 424 -35.19 -7.79 -4.39
C GLY A 424 -35.91 -6.76 -3.53
N ILE A 425 -35.45 -6.52 -2.30
CA ILE A 425 -36.07 -5.60 -1.35
C ILE A 425 -35.20 -4.35 -1.20
N ASP A 426 -35.75 -3.15 -1.43
CA ASP A 426 -35.05 -1.90 -1.13
C ASP A 426 -35.16 -1.57 0.37
N PRO A 427 -34.05 -1.53 1.14
CA PRO A 427 -34.07 -1.13 2.54
C PRO A 427 -34.69 0.25 2.77
N LYS A 428 -34.53 1.20 1.82
CA LYS A 428 -35.10 2.55 1.96
C LYS A 428 -36.62 2.55 1.94
N ASP A 429 -37.23 1.68 1.14
CA ASP A 429 -38.68 1.54 1.10
C ASP A 429 -39.21 0.87 2.37
N GLN A 430 -38.47 -0.10 2.91
CA GLN A 430 -38.81 -0.72 4.19
C GLN A 430 -38.69 0.27 5.36
N GLU A 431 -37.66 1.13 5.37
CA GLU A 431 -37.49 2.17 6.39
C GLU A 431 -38.61 3.22 6.33
N ARG A 432 -39.06 3.60 5.12
CA ARG A 432 -40.25 4.46 4.94
C ARG A 432 -41.53 3.77 5.40
N ALA A 433 -41.67 2.47 5.15
CA ALA A 433 -42.85 1.70 5.53
C ALA A 433 -42.91 1.43 7.05
N THR A 434 -41.76 1.26 7.70
CA THR A 434 -41.61 0.95 9.12
C THR A 434 -40.58 1.89 9.78
N PRO A 435 -40.95 3.17 10.02
CA PRO A 435 -39.98 4.17 10.44
C PRO A 435 -39.37 3.84 11.81
N ARG A 436 -38.05 4.00 11.91
CA ARG A 436 -37.29 3.84 13.16
C ARG A 436 -37.68 4.94 14.15
N VAL A 437 -38.15 4.55 15.32
CA VAL A 437 -38.57 5.44 16.42
C VAL A 437 -37.47 5.60 17.46
N ARG A 438 -36.69 4.55 17.68
CA ARG A 438 -35.61 4.56 18.66
C ARG A 438 -34.50 3.61 18.26
N GLU A 439 -33.31 3.96 18.69
CA GLU A 439 -32.12 3.14 18.54
C GLU A 439 -31.44 2.95 19.89
N LEU A 440 -30.92 1.74 20.08
CA LEU A 440 -29.87 1.43 21.03
C LEU A 440 -28.69 0.99 20.16
N PRO A 441 -27.61 1.79 20.07
CA PRO A 441 -26.45 1.48 19.22
C PRO A 441 -25.72 0.26 19.76
N PHE A 442 -24.86 -0.36 18.95
CA PHE A 442 -24.08 -1.50 19.41
C PHE A 442 -23.20 -1.10 20.62
N GLU A 443 -23.26 -1.88 21.70
CA GLU A 443 -22.37 -1.70 22.86
C GLU A 443 -21.64 -2.99 23.15
N SER A 444 -20.32 -2.93 23.35
CA SER A 444 -19.49 -4.13 23.61
C SER A 444 -19.91 -4.90 24.86
N ARG A 445 -20.49 -4.22 25.86
CA ARG A 445 -20.99 -4.86 27.09
C ARG A 445 -22.21 -5.75 26.82
N ARG A 446 -23.11 -5.34 25.92
CA ARG A 446 -24.32 -6.11 25.56
C ARG A 446 -24.14 -6.98 24.31
N LYS A 447 -23.08 -6.71 23.53
CA LYS A 447 -22.71 -7.37 22.26
C LYS A 447 -23.86 -7.50 21.26
N ARG A 448 -24.74 -6.51 21.22
CA ARG A 448 -25.88 -6.44 20.29
C ARG A 448 -26.25 -5.00 20.00
N MET A 449 -26.94 -4.79 18.89
CA MET A 449 -27.62 -3.57 18.46
C MET A 449 -29.15 -3.78 18.55
N THR A 450 -29.93 -2.72 18.76
CA THR A 450 -31.39 -2.83 18.76
C THR A 450 -32.04 -1.59 18.16
N THR A 451 -32.93 -1.77 17.19
CA THR A 451 -33.72 -0.68 16.61
C THR A 451 -35.20 -0.96 16.81
N ILE A 452 -35.96 0.07 17.17
CA ILE A 452 -37.40 -0.02 17.42
C ILE A 452 -38.12 0.73 16.32
N HIS A 453 -39.03 0.05 15.63
CA HIS A 453 -39.73 0.56 14.46
C HIS A 453 -41.23 0.62 14.71
N GLN A 454 -41.87 1.63 14.12
CA GLN A 454 -43.33 1.78 14.14
C GLN A 454 -43.92 0.96 12.99
N LEU A 455 -44.80 0.02 13.32
CA LEU A 455 -45.51 -0.77 12.31
C LEU A 455 -46.74 -0.03 11.81
N LYS A 456 -47.03 -0.16 10.51
CA LYS A 456 -48.30 0.29 9.91
C LYS A 456 -49.47 -0.58 10.37
N GLU A 457 -49.28 -1.90 10.33
CA GLU A 457 -50.24 -2.90 10.77
C GLU A 457 -49.71 -3.64 12.00
N PRO A 458 -50.55 -3.92 13.02
CA PRO A 458 -50.08 -4.63 14.21
C PRO A 458 -49.66 -6.07 13.90
N ILE A 459 -48.52 -6.50 14.43
CA ILE A 459 -48.10 -7.90 14.45
C ILE A 459 -48.29 -8.41 15.88
N ASP A 460 -49.04 -9.50 16.07
CA ASP A 460 -49.39 -10.04 17.39
C ASP A 460 -50.00 -9.00 18.35
N GLY A 461 -50.78 -8.06 17.80
CA GLY A 461 -51.39 -6.95 18.56
C GLY A 461 -50.42 -5.83 18.93
N ALA A 462 -49.13 -5.95 18.65
CA ALA A 462 -48.13 -4.92 18.89
C ALA A 462 -48.01 -3.97 17.69
N ARG A 463 -48.05 -2.66 17.95
CA ARG A 463 -47.82 -1.61 16.93
C ARG A 463 -46.35 -1.23 16.76
N ARG A 464 -45.44 -1.86 17.50
CA ARG A 464 -44.00 -1.62 17.43
C ARG A 464 -43.28 -2.95 17.38
N ILE A 465 -42.22 -3.00 16.58
CA ILE A 465 -41.32 -4.15 16.50
C ILE A 465 -39.90 -3.70 16.88
N ALA A 466 -39.18 -4.57 17.59
CA ALA A 466 -37.77 -4.37 17.89
C ALA A 466 -36.95 -5.38 17.09
N TYR A 467 -36.11 -4.88 16.18
CA TYR A 467 -35.11 -5.71 15.51
C TYR A 467 -33.83 -5.69 16.34
N VAL A 468 -33.25 -6.87 16.55
CA VAL A 468 -32.05 -7.05 17.37
C VAL A 468 -31.06 -7.88 16.57
N LYS A 469 -29.83 -7.39 16.43
CA LYS A 469 -28.70 -8.16 15.89
C LYS A 469 -27.53 -8.14 16.86
N GLY A 470 -26.71 -9.18 16.88
CA GLY A 470 -25.59 -9.25 17.80
C GLY A 470 -24.96 -10.64 17.85
N ALA A 471 -24.10 -10.86 18.85
CA ALA A 471 -23.46 -12.15 19.06
C ALA A 471 -24.54 -13.24 19.26
N PRO A 472 -24.49 -14.37 18.52
CA PRO A 472 -25.54 -15.38 18.55
C PRO A 472 -25.90 -15.85 19.96
N ASN A 473 -24.89 -16.15 20.80
CA ASN A 473 -25.10 -16.58 22.18
C ASN A 473 -25.85 -15.56 23.04
N GLU A 474 -25.63 -14.26 22.84
CA GLU A 474 -26.27 -13.20 23.62
C GLU A 474 -27.72 -12.97 23.18
N VAL A 475 -27.99 -13.10 21.88
CA VAL A 475 -29.35 -12.97 21.34
C VAL A 475 -30.20 -14.18 21.74
N VAL A 476 -29.69 -15.40 21.52
CA VAL A 476 -30.42 -16.65 21.82
C VAL A 476 -30.79 -16.76 23.30
N ARG A 477 -29.91 -16.33 24.22
CA ARG A 477 -30.19 -16.33 25.67
C ARG A 477 -31.39 -15.46 26.08
N LEU A 478 -31.75 -14.46 25.27
CA LEU A 478 -32.87 -13.56 25.52
C LEU A 478 -34.13 -13.96 24.75
N SER A 479 -34.02 -14.92 23.84
CA SER A 479 -35.13 -15.41 23.02
C SER A 479 -35.92 -16.46 23.80
N VAL A 480 -37.18 -16.16 24.09
CA VAL A 480 -38.12 -17.09 24.74
C VAL A 480 -38.98 -17.88 23.76
N LYS A 481 -38.93 -17.51 22.48
CA LYS A 481 -39.63 -18.15 21.37
C LYS A 481 -38.74 -18.17 20.14
N ILE A 482 -38.92 -19.20 19.33
CA ILE A 482 -38.34 -19.34 18.00
C ILE A 482 -39.54 -19.54 17.07
N ARG A 483 -39.55 -18.81 15.96
CA ARG A 483 -40.58 -18.94 14.93
C ARG A 483 -40.19 -20.04 13.97
#